data_AF-A0A4V3JQT8-F1
#
_entry.id   AF-A0A4V3JQT8-F1
#
_cell.length_a   1.000
_cell.length_b   1.000
_cell.length_c   1.000
_cell.angle_alpha   90.00
_cell.angle_beta   90.00
_cell.angle_gamma   90.00
#
_symmetry.space_group_name_H-M   'P 1'
#
loop_
_entity.id
_entity.type
_entity.pdbx_description
1 polymer ?
#
loop_
_entity_poly.entity_id
_entity_poly.type
_entity_poly.pdbx_seq_one_letter_code
_entity_poly.pdbx_strand_id
1 'polypeptide(L)'
;MNGFWAVDFSTGEDKCIAVTKKAEGSSVIIYEEDGLSDLRESYGIGNPSYTTVLNEINNVMLAKVIAATGEPSDINNDKKIAIVFANLSGSSSGNTYVAGYFNPLDLFKSPGYGIRSNEREVLFIDGFLLVAAAEDSAKKSKPNDYYSTIAHEFQHLVRFPFEIGKGNLTAPIPYPTTYAELYAVTYTDELWINEGTSEVVSDIAGYGPQSSRLACLRSDPSYGCANSINGKSLYDFIGRISDYSYSYAFMKFVYENSGNSVDKRNTFLKATIRGTTSNSSLHARGMTSLGSTYISQAEKYNSSILLTFNGQVTTRLSTAFHANFFRYPNATTTVAKYDLSSTDSDLSSGTGNALLTTYPLPTSLTQLTSNPSVINLVNNSPTSFELEPGQMFRVSGTAPTLTAKTNVNLVKNGTTEYFIFNGVTTETSGYTTATTSIRSEDEPTVQFPLTKPVWSPSKIDSVAGVDPSKYLRDRHLWMSRRVFGQ
;
A
#
# COMPACT_ATOMS: atom_id res chain seq x y z
N MET A 1 -26.18 21.53 6.84
CA MET A 1 -25.08 21.90 5.92
C MET A 1 -25.28 21.11 4.64
N ASN A 2 -25.18 21.74 3.46
CA ASN A 2 -25.24 21.03 2.17
C ASN A 2 -23.82 20.90 1.60
N GLY A 3 -22.94 20.19 2.32
CA GLY A 3 -21.54 20.06 1.92
C GLY A 3 -20.78 19.03 2.74
N PHE A 4 -19.59 18.67 2.27
CA PHE A 4 -18.64 17.78 2.94
C PHE A 4 -17.35 18.52 3.23
N TRP A 5 -16.71 18.20 4.35
CA TRP A 5 -15.35 18.65 4.64
C TRP A 5 -14.36 17.76 3.88
N ALA A 6 -13.57 18.35 3.01
CA ALA A 6 -12.58 17.67 2.18
C ALA A 6 -11.20 18.32 2.39
N VAL A 7 -10.13 17.59 2.06
CA VAL A 7 -8.78 18.14 2.07
C VAL A 7 -8.54 18.90 0.76
N ASP A 8 -8.04 20.12 0.88
CA ASP A 8 -7.42 20.84 -0.22
C ASP A 8 -5.94 20.45 -0.30
N PHE A 9 -5.57 19.62 -1.27
CA PHE A 9 -4.18 19.16 -1.41
C PHE A 9 -3.20 20.25 -1.83
N SER A 10 -3.67 21.42 -2.28
CA SER A 10 -2.78 22.54 -2.62
C SER A 10 -2.29 23.28 -1.37
N THR A 11 -3.12 23.36 -0.33
CA THR A 11 -2.83 24.04 0.94
C THR A 11 -2.57 23.07 2.09
N GLY A 12 -3.00 21.82 1.93
CA GLY A 12 -3.10 20.83 2.99
C GLY A 12 -4.22 21.14 3.99
N GLU A 13 -5.12 22.11 3.71
CA GLU A 13 -6.17 22.55 4.64
C GLU A 13 -7.53 21.88 4.41
N ASP A 14 -8.46 22.00 5.37
CA ASP A 14 -9.80 21.43 5.26
C ASP A 14 -10.72 22.48 4.64
N LYS A 15 -11.40 22.14 3.55
CA LYS A 15 -12.40 22.99 2.89
C LYS A 15 -13.77 22.32 2.92
N CYS A 16 -14.82 23.10 3.14
CA CYS A 16 -16.18 22.61 2.96
C CYS A 16 -16.54 22.76 1.49
N ILE A 17 -16.73 21.66 0.79
CA ILE A 17 -17.19 21.64 -0.60
C ILE A 17 -18.71 21.50 -0.64
N ALA A 18 -19.36 22.38 -1.41
CA ALA A 18 -20.78 22.28 -1.68
C ALA A 18 -21.03 21.11 -2.64
N VAL A 19 -22.01 20.27 -2.32
CA VAL A 19 -22.29 19.08 -3.13
C VAL A 19 -23.78 18.88 -3.37
N THR A 20 -24.09 18.23 -4.48
CA THR A 20 -25.42 17.76 -4.83
C THR A 20 -25.47 16.23 -4.83
N LYS A 21 -26.50 15.64 -4.22
CA LYS A 21 -26.74 14.18 -4.28
C LYS A 21 -27.17 13.79 -5.70
N LYS A 22 -26.44 12.85 -6.32
CA LYS A 22 -26.67 12.42 -7.70
C LYS A 22 -27.33 11.05 -7.81
N ALA A 23 -27.03 10.14 -6.88
CA ALA A 23 -27.64 8.82 -6.84
C ALA A 23 -27.61 8.25 -5.42
N GLU A 24 -28.50 7.30 -5.13
CA GLU A 24 -28.58 6.64 -3.83
C GLU A 24 -29.04 5.19 -4.02
N GLY A 25 -28.29 4.26 -3.43
CA GLY A 25 -28.58 2.83 -3.40
C GLY A 25 -28.77 2.32 -1.98
N SER A 26 -28.71 0.99 -1.83
CA SER A 26 -28.84 0.33 -0.53
C SER A 26 -27.64 0.56 0.39
N SER A 27 -26.44 0.65 -0.18
CA SER A 27 -25.18 0.69 0.57
C SER A 27 -24.30 1.89 0.22
N VAL A 28 -24.73 2.73 -0.73
CA VAL A 28 -23.93 3.85 -1.27
C VAL A 28 -24.82 5.07 -1.51
N ILE A 29 -24.30 6.25 -1.21
CA ILE A 29 -24.84 7.53 -1.69
C ILE A 29 -23.75 8.22 -2.50
N ILE A 30 -24.10 8.69 -3.70
CA ILE A 30 -23.19 9.42 -4.57
C ILE A 30 -23.52 10.91 -4.53
N TYR A 31 -22.49 11.70 -4.26
CA TYR A 31 -22.51 13.15 -4.31
C TYR A 31 -21.51 13.65 -5.35
N GLU A 32 -21.77 14.83 -5.88
CA GLU A 32 -20.86 15.54 -6.78
C GLU A 32 -20.73 16.99 -6.32
N GLU A 33 -19.51 17.50 -6.32
CA GLU A 33 -19.21 18.92 -6.10
C GLU A 33 -19.94 19.79 -7.11
N ASP A 34 -20.56 20.87 -6.62
CA ASP A 34 -21.31 21.80 -7.46
C ASP A 34 -20.38 22.47 -8.49
N GLY A 35 -20.81 22.52 -9.75
CA GLY A 35 -20.02 23.07 -10.87
C GLY A 35 -19.02 22.10 -11.52
N LEU A 36 -18.82 20.90 -10.96
CA LEU A 36 -17.86 19.93 -11.51
C LEU A 36 -18.27 19.40 -12.90
N SER A 37 -19.57 19.23 -13.13
CA SER A 37 -20.10 18.81 -14.44
C SER A 37 -19.83 19.84 -15.54
N ASP A 38 -20.02 21.12 -15.23
CA ASP A 38 -19.76 22.24 -16.16
C ASP A 38 -18.26 22.36 -16.45
N LEU A 39 -17.42 22.16 -15.41
CA LEU A 39 -15.97 22.13 -15.57
C LEU A 39 -15.55 21.02 -16.53
N ARG A 40 -16.04 19.78 -16.37
CA ARG A 40 -15.73 18.68 -17.29
C ARG A 40 -16.14 19.00 -18.72
N GLU A 41 -17.36 19.52 -18.92
CA GLU A 41 -17.86 19.89 -20.25
C GLU A 41 -16.98 20.95 -20.93
N SER A 42 -16.49 21.95 -20.17
CA SER A 42 -15.61 22.99 -20.71
C SER A 42 -14.26 22.46 -21.22
N TYR A 43 -13.83 21.28 -20.77
CA TYR A 43 -12.64 20.56 -21.24
C TYR A 43 -12.96 19.39 -22.19
N GLY A 44 -14.22 19.23 -22.60
CA GLY A 44 -14.66 18.13 -23.47
C GLY A 44 -14.60 16.75 -22.82
N ILE A 45 -14.63 16.69 -21.48
CA ILE A 45 -14.69 15.44 -20.70
C ILE A 45 -16.17 15.10 -20.47
N GLY A 46 -16.55 13.84 -20.69
CA GLY A 46 -17.93 13.39 -20.48
C GLY A 46 -18.33 13.35 -19.01
N ASN A 47 -19.61 13.60 -18.74
CA ASN A 47 -20.20 13.44 -17.43
C ASN A 47 -20.58 11.97 -17.20
N PRO A 48 -20.17 11.33 -16.09
CA PRO A 48 -20.51 9.95 -15.80
C PRO A 48 -22.02 9.80 -15.54
N SER A 49 -22.59 8.67 -15.97
CA SER A 49 -23.95 8.28 -15.57
C SER A 49 -23.93 7.80 -14.13
N TYR A 50 -24.32 8.65 -13.17
CA TYR A 50 -24.31 8.31 -11.75
C TYR A 50 -25.20 7.12 -11.38
N THR A 51 -26.26 6.84 -12.15
CA THR A 51 -27.05 5.61 -11.99
C THR A 51 -26.26 4.37 -12.40
N THR A 52 -25.52 4.43 -13.50
CA THR A 52 -24.65 3.32 -13.94
C THR A 52 -23.53 3.09 -12.94
N VAL A 53 -22.90 4.18 -12.49
CA VAL A 53 -21.86 4.15 -11.44
C VAL A 53 -22.40 3.52 -10.16
N LEU A 54 -23.57 3.97 -9.69
CA LEU A 54 -24.21 3.41 -8.50
C LEU A 54 -24.46 1.91 -8.65
N ASN A 55 -25.01 1.48 -9.79
CA ASN A 55 -25.32 0.07 -10.02
C ASN A 55 -24.07 -0.81 -10.02
N GLU A 56 -22.99 -0.37 -10.65
CA GLU A 56 -21.72 -1.10 -10.65
C GLU A 56 -21.16 -1.23 -9.24
N ILE A 57 -21.09 -0.12 -8.50
CA ILE A 57 -20.54 -0.12 -7.14
C ILE A 57 -21.40 -0.98 -6.21
N ASN A 58 -22.71 -0.69 -6.16
CA ASN A 58 -23.62 -1.24 -5.17
C ASN A 58 -23.94 -2.73 -5.43
N ASN A 59 -24.01 -3.15 -6.69
CA ASN A 59 -24.47 -4.51 -7.04
C ASN A 59 -23.35 -5.45 -7.49
N VAL A 60 -22.17 -4.93 -7.88
CA VAL A 60 -21.07 -5.75 -8.43
C VAL A 60 -19.81 -5.62 -7.58
N MET A 61 -19.31 -4.39 -7.43
CA MET A 61 -18.02 -4.14 -6.78
C MET A 61 -18.05 -4.49 -5.29
N LEU A 62 -19.01 -3.95 -4.54
CA LEU A 62 -19.05 -4.07 -3.08
C LEU A 62 -19.11 -5.52 -2.62
N ALA A 63 -19.90 -6.38 -3.28
CA ALA A 63 -20.00 -7.79 -2.91
C ALA A 63 -18.63 -8.50 -2.95
N LYS A 64 -17.82 -8.24 -3.99
CA LYS A 64 -16.47 -8.83 -4.13
C LYS A 64 -15.50 -8.25 -3.10
N VAL A 65 -15.53 -6.93 -2.92
CA VAL A 65 -14.62 -6.23 -2.00
C VAL A 65 -14.92 -6.63 -0.56
N ILE A 66 -16.18 -6.59 -0.12
CA ILE A 66 -16.61 -7.01 1.22
C ILE A 66 -16.27 -8.49 1.47
N ALA A 67 -16.39 -9.36 0.47
CA ALA A 67 -15.97 -10.75 0.62
C ALA A 67 -14.48 -10.87 0.99
N ALA A 68 -13.63 -9.96 0.52
CA ALA A 68 -12.19 -9.97 0.71
C ALA A 68 -11.66 -9.07 1.83
N THR A 69 -12.35 -7.98 2.17
CA THR A 69 -11.93 -7.00 3.19
C THR A 69 -12.82 -7.02 4.43
N GLY A 70 -14.08 -7.45 4.26
CA GLY A 70 -15.17 -7.37 5.21
C GLY A 70 -15.94 -6.04 5.14
N GLU A 71 -16.97 -5.90 5.97
CA GLU A 71 -17.84 -4.72 6.00
C GLU A 71 -17.12 -3.46 6.52
N PRO A 72 -17.43 -2.27 6.00
CA PRO A 72 -16.97 -1.03 6.60
C PRO A 72 -17.61 -0.83 7.98
N SER A 73 -17.11 0.16 8.73
CA SER A 73 -17.87 0.68 9.87
C SER A 73 -19.21 1.27 9.44
N ASP A 74 -20.06 1.55 10.41
CA ASP A 74 -21.31 2.28 10.20
C ASP A 74 -21.53 3.24 11.36
N ILE A 75 -20.68 4.26 11.44
CA ILE A 75 -20.58 5.11 12.63
C ILE A 75 -21.77 6.07 12.78
N ASN A 76 -22.46 6.37 11.68
CA ASN A 76 -23.66 7.20 11.68
C ASN A 76 -24.96 6.38 11.58
N ASN A 77 -24.86 5.05 11.58
CA ASN A 77 -25.96 4.08 11.59
C ASN A 77 -26.94 4.24 10.40
N ASP A 78 -26.45 4.59 9.22
CA ASP A 78 -27.24 4.67 7.99
C ASP A 78 -26.99 3.51 7.01
N LYS A 79 -26.01 2.64 7.30
CA LYS A 79 -25.60 1.47 6.51
C LYS A 79 -25.05 1.81 5.13
N LYS A 80 -24.60 3.06 4.91
CA LYS A 80 -24.16 3.55 3.60
C LYS A 80 -22.81 4.24 3.68
N ILE A 81 -22.02 4.05 2.64
CA ILE A 81 -20.84 4.89 2.38
C ILE A 81 -21.23 6.08 1.50
N ALA A 82 -20.69 7.25 1.80
CA ALA A 82 -20.78 8.41 0.92
C ALA A 82 -19.60 8.40 -0.06
N ILE A 83 -19.88 8.50 -1.35
CA ILE A 83 -18.86 8.70 -2.39
C ILE A 83 -19.03 10.10 -2.95
N VAL A 84 -18.00 10.94 -2.76
CA VAL A 84 -18.02 12.35 -3.15
C VAL A 84 -17.06 12.54 -4.32
N PHE A 85 -17.63 12.82 -5.49
CA PHE A 85 -16.85 13.29 -6.64
C PHE A 85 -16.53 14.76 -6.45
N ALA A 86 -15.25 15.08 -6.34
CA ALA A 86 -14.78 16.44 -6.11
C ALA A 86 -13.60 16.76 -7.03
N ASN A 87 -13.34 18.04 -7.25
CA ASN A 87 -12.10 18.48 -7.85
C ASN A 87 -10.99 18.45 -6.78
N LEU A 88 -10.20 17.37 -6.82
CA LEU A 88 -9.11 17.14 -5.88
C LEU A 88 -7.79 17.81 -6.30
N SER A 89 -7.80 18.61 -7.37
CA SER A 89 -6.60 19.16 -8.02
C SER A 89 -5.60 19.74 -7.01
N GLY A 90 -4.47 19.05 -6.86
CA GLY A 90 -3.28 19.48 -6.12
C GLY A 90 -1.99 19.31 -6.93
N SER A 91 -2.05 19.34 -8.26
CA SER A 91 -0.86 19.17 -9.10
C SER A 91 0.01 20.43 -9.10
N SER A 92 0.87 20.57 -8.08
CA SER A 92 2.10 21.34 -8.19
C SER A 92 3.13 20.51 -8.97
N SER A 93 3.45 20.96 -10.19
CA SER A 93 4.64 20.56 -10.97
C SER A 93 4.97 19.06 -10.99
N GLY A 94 4.24 18.28 -11.79
CA GLY A 94 4.57 16.88 -12.08
C GLY A 94 3.36 16.17 -12.69
N ASN A 95 3.58 15.21 -13.57
CA ASN A 95 2.53 14.42 -14.24
C ASN A 95 1.67 13.56 -13.27
N THR A 96 1.57 13.87 -11.97
CA THR A 96 0.92 13.03 -10.97
C THR A 96 -0.20 13.75 -10.25
N TYR A 97 -1.29 13.04 -9.94
CA TYR A 97 -2.43 13.59 -9.20
C TYR A 97 -3.01 12.57 -8.20
N VAL A 98 -3.77 13.08 -7.22
CA VAL A 98 -4.53 12.27 -6.26
C VAL A 98 -5.85 11.87 -6.92
N ALA A 99 -6.00 10.59 -7.27
CA ALA A 99 -7.19 10.07 -7.92
C ALA A 99 -8.35 9.84 -6.93
N GLY A 100 -8.02 9.56 -5.68
CA GLY A 100 -8.99 9.41 -4.61
C GLY A 100 -8.29 9.34 -3.27
N TYR A 101 -9.06 9.52 -2.21
CA TYR A 101 -8.59 9.32 -0.86
C TYR A 101 -9.74 8.97 0.09
N PHE A 102 -9.40 8.22 1.14
CA PHE A 102 -10.17 8.11 2.36
C PHE A 102 -9.59 9.06 3.41
N ASN A 103 -10.44 9.83 4.13
CA ASN A 103 -9.98 10.63 5.26
C ASN A 103 -10.34 9.95 6.59
N PRO A 104 -9.37 9.41 7.34
CA PRO A 104 -9.67 8.76 8.62
C PRO A 104 -10.32 9.68 9.65
N LEU A 105 -10.09 11.00 9.55
CA LEU A 105 -10.69 11.99 10.45
C LEU A 105 -12.22 12.03 10.34
N ASP A 106 -12.79 11.62 9.20
CA ASP A 106 -14.24 11.54 9.02
C ASP A 106 -14.89 10.49 9.92
N LEU A 107 -14.10 9.57 10.51
CA LEU A 107 -14.61 8.62 11.49
C LEU A 107 -14.63 9.13 12.93
N PHE A 108 -14.09 10.32 13.20
CA PHE A 108 -14.04 10.91 14.54
C PHE A 108 -15.16 11.92 14.76
N LYS A 109 -15.55 12.13 16.01
CA LYS A 109 -16.34 13.32 16.37
C LYS A 109 -15.56 14.60 16.03
N SER A 110 -16.26 15.59 15.51
CA SER A 110 -15.66 16.87 15.15
C SER A 110 -14.98 17.53 16.37
N PRO A 111 -13.66 17.83 16.30
CA PRO A 111 -12.91 18.34 17.45
C PRO A 111 -13.13 19.82 17.76
N GLY A 112 -13.70 20.60 16.82
CA GLY A 112 -13.88 22.05 16.99
C GLY A 112 -12.63 22.92 16.80
N TYR A 113 -11.41 22.36 16.80
CA TYR A 113 -10.13 23.09 16.68
C TYR A 113 -9.58 23.15 15.25
N GLY A 114 -10.40 23.57 14.27
CA GLY A 114 -9.95 23.73 12.88
C GLY A 114 -9.82 22.43 12.07
N ILE A 115 -9.72 21.27 12.71
CA ILE A 115 -9.94 19.97 12.07
C ILE A 115 -11.43 19.72 11.90
N ARG A 116 -11.77 19.16 10.74
CA ARG A 116 -13.13 18.84 10.36
C ARG A 116 -13.31 17.34 10.16
N SER A 117 -14.51 16.89 10.44
CA SER A 117 -14.97 15.52 10.25
C SER A 117 -16.38 15.56 9.68
N ASN A 118 -16.66 14.61 8.79
CA ASN A 118 -18.00 14.35 8.28
C ASN A 118 -18.80 13.37 9.17
N GLU A 119 -18.19 12.82 10.22
CA GLU A 119 -18.76 11.86 11.18
C GLU A 119 -19.46 10.68 10.49
N ARG A 120 -18.89 10.19 9.39
CA ARG A 120 -19.40 9.07 8.58
C ARG A 120 -18.34 8.47 7.66
N GLU A 121 -18.65 7.33 7.06
CA GLU A 121 -17.84 6.69 6.03
C GLU A 121 -17.89 7.50 4.72
N VAL A 122 -16.80 8.22 4.39
CA VAL A 122 -16.68 9.02 3.17
C VAL A 122 -15.47 8.61 2.34
N LEU A 123 -15.68 8.42 1.04
CA LEU A 123 -14.63 8.31 0.04
C LEU A 123 -14.67 9.53 -0.88
N PHE A 124 -13.54 10.20 -1.06
CA PHE A 124 -13.40 11.30 -1.99
C PHE A 124 -12.71 10.83 -3.26
N ILE A 125 -13.29 11.14 -4.41
CA ILE A 125 -12.80 10.70 -5.71
C ILE A 125 -12.61 11.91 -6.60
N ASP A 126 -11.49 11.98 -7.32
CA ASP A 126 -11.25 13.02 -8.31
C ASP A 126 -12.28 12.90 -9.44
N GLY A 127 -13.22 13.83 -9.49
CA GLY A 127 -14.26 13.83 -10.50
C GLY A 127 -13.88 14.52 -11.80
N PHE A 128 -12.64 14.99 -11.96
CA PHE A 128 -12.13 15.63 -13.17
C PHE A 128 -11.05 14.77 -13.85
N LEU A 129 -9.85 14.65 -13.26
CA LEU A 129 -8.72 13.95 -13.89
C LEU A 129 -8.94 12.44 -13.97
N LEU A 130 -9.52 11.84 -12.93
CA LEU A 130 -9.77 10.39 -12.92
C LEU A 130 -10.91 10.00 -13.87
N VAL A 131 -11.92 10.86 -14.05
CA VAL A 131 -12.98 10.62 -15.04
C VAL A 131 -12.40 10.65 -16.45
N ALA A 132 -11.52 11.61 -16.75
CA ALA A 132 -10.80 11.64 -18.02
C ALA A 132 -9.92 10.38 -18.24
N ALA A 133 -9.21 9.93 -17.19
CA ALA A 133 -8.42 8.70 -17.24
C ALA A 133 -9.31 7.46 -17.49
N ALA A 134 -10.46 7.36 -16.83
CA ALA A 134 -11.40 6.26 -17.01
C ALA A 134 -11.97 6.20 -18.44
N GLU A 135 -12.24 7.34 -19.08
CA GLU A 135 -12.65 7.39 -20.49
C GLU A 135 -11.54 6.92 -21.44
N ASP A 136 -10.29 7.31 -21.19
CA ASP A 136 -9.15 6.84 -21.97
C ASP A 136 -8.93 5.33 -21.81
N SER A 137 -9.02 4.83 -20.57
CA SER A 137 -8.94 3.39 -20.28
C SER A 137 -10.06 2.62 -20.98
N ALA A 138 -11.30 3.13 -20.97
CA ALA A 138 -12.40 2.51 -21.70
C ALA A 138 -12.13 2.43 -23.22
N LYS A 139 -11.63 3.51 -23.84
CA LYS A 139 -11.23 3.53 -25.26
C LYS A 139 -10.14 2.51 -25.58
N LYS A 140 -9.26 2.22 -24.62
CA LYS A 140 -8.16 1.25 -24.73
C LYS A 140 -8.54 -0.16 -24.26
N SER A 141 -9.82 -0.42 -23.94
CA SER A 141 -10.29 -1.69 -23.37
C SER A 141 -9.50 -2.11 -22.12
N LYS A 142 -9.08 -1.14 -21.31
CA LYS A 142 -8.38 -1.32 -20.04
C LYS A 142 -9.40 -1.33 -18.88
N PRO A 143 -9.02 -1.88 -17.71
CA PRO A 143 -9.81 -1.74 -16.50
C PRO A 143 -10.19 -0.29 -16.21
N ASN A 144 -11.37 -0.08 -15.65
CA ASN A 144 -11.87 1.26 -15.34
C ASN A 144 -11.15 1.82 -14.10
N ASP A 145 -10.33 2.86 -14.30
CA ASP A 145 -9.50 3.47 -13.24
C ASP A 145 -10.34 4.07 -12.11
N TYR A 146 -11.54 4.56 -12.43
CA TYR A 146 -12.45 5.14 -11.45
C TYR A 146 -12.95 4.09 -10.46
N TYR A 147 -13.49 2.96 -10.93
CA TYR A 147 -13.94 1.89 -10.02
C TYR A 147 -12.79 1.19 -9.31
N SER A 148 -11.64 1.04 -9.98
CA SER A 148 -10.42 0.55 -9.34
C SER A 148 -10.02 1.44 -8.16
N THR A 149 -10.12 2.77 -8.30
CA THR A 149 -9.76 3.70 -7.23
C THR A 149 -10.74 3.63 -6.06
N ILE A 150 -12.04 3.51 -6.30
CA ILE A 150 -13.00 3.33 -5.20
C ILE A 150 -12.73 2.03 -4.44
N ALA A 151 -12.47 0.92 -5.15
CA ALA A 151 -12.16 -0.36 -4.51
C ALA A 151 -10.89 -0.26 -3.64
N HIS A 152 -9.87 0.47 -4.13
CA HIS A 152 -8.66 0.79 -3.37
C HIS A 152 -8.98 1.58 -2.10
N GLU A 153 -9.68 2.72 -2.19
CA GLU A 153 -10.00 3.56 -1.04
C GLU A 153 -10.98 2.90 -0.06
N PHE A 154 -11.86 2.02 -0.54
CA PHE A 154 -12.74 1.23 0.31
C PHE A 154 -11.97 0.29 1.23
N GLN A 155 -10.84 -0.26 0.78
CA GLN A 155 -9.99 -1.07 1.65
C GLN A 155 -9.47 -0.22 2.82
N HIS A 156 -9.03 1.02 2.56
CA HIS A 156 -8.50 1.91 3.58
C HIS A 156 -9.56 2.24 4.64
N LEU A 157 -10.78 2.55 4.17
CA LEU A 157 -11.96 2.76 5.01
C LEU A 157 -12.21 1.58 5.96
N VAL A 158 -12.13 0.35 5.45
CA VAL A 158 -12.34 -0.87 6.23
C VAL A 158 -11.18 -1.13 7.21
N ARG A 159 -9.94 -0.87 6.77
CA ARG A 159 -8.72 -1.18 7.51
C ARG A 159 -8.51 -0.28 8.71
N PHE A 160 -8.73 1.02 8.53
CA PHE A 160 -8.31 2.04 9.48
C PHE A 160 -8.79 1.78 10.94
N PRO A 161 -10.05 1.40 11.20
CA PRO A 161 -10.48 1.09 12.57
C PRO A 161 -9.69 -0.03 13.26
N PHE A 162 -9.17 -0.99 12.50
CA PHE A 162 -8.35 -2.09 13.02
C PHE A 162 -6.90 -1.66 13.23
N GLU A 163 -6.38 -0.82 12.36
CA GLU A 163 -5.06 -0.21 12.51
C GLU A 163 -4.94 0.51 13.86
N ILE A 164 -5.92 1.33 14.22
CA ILE A 164 -5.96 2.05 15.51
C ILE A 164 -6.47 1.19 16.69
N GLY A 165 -6.64 -0.12 16.49
CA GLY A 165 -7.01 -1.07 17.53
C GLY A 165 -8.44 -0.95 18.05
N LYS A 166 -9.35 -0.29 17.31
CA LYS A 166 -10.76 -0.13 17.68
C LYS A 166 -11.67 -1.21 17.10
N GLY A 167 -11.26 -1.86 16.02
CA GLY A 167 -12.07 -2.89 15.36
C GLY A 167 -13.32 -2.29 14.71
N ASN A 168 -14.41 -3.08 14.60
CA ASN A 168 -15.64 -2.58 13.99
C ASN A 168 -16.24 -1.43 14.81
N LEU A 169 -16.44 -0.27 14.19
CA LEU A 169 -17.04 0.91 14.81
C LEU A 169 -18.53 0.99 14.49
N THR A 170 -19.33 1.35 15.50
CA THR A 170 -20.78 1.60 15.38
C THR A 170 -21.17 3.01 15.85
N ALA A 171 -20.18 3.84 16.16
CA ALA A 171 -20.34 5.23 16.59
C ALA A 171 -19.04 5.99 16.26
N PRO A 172 -19.09 7.33 16.09
CA PRO A 172 -17.89 8.09 15.79
C PRO A 172 -16.89 8.01 16.94
N ILE A 173 -15.61 7.93 16.59
CA ILE A 173 -14.51 7.84 17.56
C ILE A 173 -14.46 9.16 18.34
N PRO A 174 -14.47 9.15 19.68
CA PRO A 174 -14.23 10.36 20.45
C PRO A 174 -12.87 10.96 20.05
N TYR A 175 -12.85 12.27 19.79
CA TYR A 175 -11.59 12.91 19.45
C TYR A 175 -10.62 12.83 20.64
N PRO A 176 -9.34 12.47 20.42
CA PRO A 176 -8.36 12.42 21.51
C PRO A 176 -8.20 13.80 22.14
N THR A 177 -8.49 13.89 23.43
CA THR A 177 -8.39 15.13 24.22
C THR A 177 -7.03 15.29 24.90
N THR A 178 -6.22 14.23 24.87
CA THR A 178 -4.88 14.19 25.45
C THR A 178 -3.85 13.67 24.45
N TYR A 179 -2.59 14.04 24.66
CA TYR A 179 -1.46 13.47 23.90
C TYR A 179 -1.34 11.95 24.06
N ALA A 180 -1.64 11.42 25.25
CA ALA A 180 -1.64 9.98 25.49
C ALA A 180 -2.69 9.26 24.64
N GLU A 181 -3.89 9.83 24.50
CA GLU A 181 -4.93 9.31 23.61
C GLU A 181 -4.52 9.43 22.14
N LEU A 182 -3.92 10.55 21.74
CA LEU A 182 -3.36 10.75 20.40
C LEU A 182 -2.30 9.69 20.05
N TYR A 183 -1.43 9.38 21.02
CA TYR A 183 -0.38 8.39 20.90
C TYR A 183 -0.92 6.95 20.97
N ALA A 184 -2.05 6.73 21.65
CA ALA A 184 -2.75 5.44 21.63
C ALA A 184 -3.44 5.19 20.27
N VAL A 185 -3.74 6.24 19.50
CA VAL A 185 -4.16 6.17 18.08
C VAL A 185 -2.91 6.17 17.18
N THR A 186 -1.85 5.46 17.59
CA THR A 186 -0.65 5.32 16.76
C THR A 186 -0.94 4.35 15.62
N TYR A 187 -0.82 4.87 14.40
CA TYR A 187 -0.72 4.08 13.19
C TYR A 187 0.47 3.14 13.33
N THR A 188 0.19 1.85 13.25
CA THR A 188 1.19 0.79 13.37
C THR A 188 1.51 0.13 12.04
N ASP A 189 0.75 0.43 11.00
CA ASP A 189 0.83 -0.34 9.78
C ASP A 189 1.95 0.15 8.88
N GLU A 190 2.72 -0.79 8.35
CA GLU A 190 3.68 -0.52 7.30
C GLU A 190 2.95 -0.16 6.01
N LEU A 191 3.30 1.00 5.45
CA LEU A 191 2.67 1.57 4.25
C LEU A 191 2.62 0.58 3.09
N TRP A 192 3.68 -0.20 2.86
CA TRP A 192 3.73 -1.16 1.76
C TRP A 192 2.70 -2.30 1.90
N ILE A 193 2.34 -2.70 3.13
CA ILE A 193 1.27 -3.68 3.35
C ILE A 193 -0.08 -3.02 3.09
N ASN A 194 -0.29 -1.83 3.67
CA ASN A 194 -1.55 -1.12 3.51
C ASN A 194 -1.85 -0.87 2.02
N GLU A 195 -0.94 -0.18 1.33
CA GLU A 195 -1.07 0.17 -0.08
C GLU A 195 -0.97 -1.05 -1.02
N GLY A 196 -0.16 -2.04 -0.68
CA GLY A 196 -0.10 -3.29 -1.44
C GLY A 196 -1.42 -4.05 -1.41
N THR A 197 -2.08 -4.12 -0.24
CA THR A 197 -3.38 -4.79 -0.12
C THR A 197 -4.52 -4.00 -0.76
N SER A 198 -4.53 -2.66 -0.70
CA SER A 198 -5.53 -1.83 -1.38
C SER A 198 -5.45 -1.96 -2.92
N GLU A 199 -4.24 -2.05 -3.49
CA GLU A 199 -4.06 -2.34 -4.92
C GLU A 199 -4.51 -3.77 -5.29
N VAL A 200 -4.30 -4.77 -4.41
CA VAL A 200 -4.85 -6.13 -4.63
C VAL A 200 -6.37 -6.14 -4.58
N VAL A 201 -7.00 -5.34 -3.71
CA VAL A 201 -8.47 -5.22 -3.64
C VAL A 201 -9.06 -4.66 -4.93
N SER A 202 -8.36 -3.74 -5.60
CA SER A 202 -8.74 -3.25 -6.94
C SER A 202 -8.87 -4.38 -7.96
N ASP A 203 -7.95 -5.34 -7.93
CA ASP A 203 -8.02 -6.52 -8.81
C ASP A 203 -9.20 -7.43 -8.45
N ILE A 204 -9.44 -7.66 -7.15
CA ILE A 204 -10.52 -8.52 -6.66
C ILE A 204 -11.89 -7.96 -7.05
N ALA A 205 -12.03 -6.63 -7.06
CA ALA A 205 -13.22 -5.95 -7.56
C ALA A 205 -13.50 -6.23 -9.05
N GLY A 206 -12.50 -6.68 -9.81
CA GLY A 206 -12.59 -6.97 -11.24
C GLY A 206 -11.87 -5.95 -12.11
N TYR A 207 -11.12 -5.03 -11.52
CA TYR A 207 -10.43 -3.95 -12.23
C TYR A 207 -8.92 -4.18 -12.34
N GLY A 208 -8.53 -5.45 -12.39
CA GLY A 208 -7.14 -5.90 -12.49
C GLY A 208 -6.83 -6.70 -13.75
N PRO A 209 -5.56 -7.12 -13.94
CA PRO A 209 -4.42 -6.73 -13.11
C PRO A 209 -4.04 -5.26 -13.32
N GLN A 210 -3.38 -4.64 -12.33
CA GLN A 210 -2.86 -3.26 -12.43
C GLN A 210 -1.66 -3.19 -13.40
N SER A 211 -1.94 -3.26 -14.69
CA SER A 211 -0.92 -3.35 -15.75
C SER A 211 0.06 -2.17 -15.75
N SER A 212 -0.41 -0.96 -15.45
CA SER A 212 0.44 0.23 -15.29
C SER A 212 1.44 0.09 -14.14
N ARG A 213 1.01 -0.47 -13.00
CA ARG A 213 1.89 -0.79 -11.86
C ARG A 213 2.93 -1.83 -12.24
N LEU A 214 2.54 -2.89 -12.93
CA LEU A 214 3.46 -3.95 -13.37
C LEU A 214 4.41 -3.48 -14.50
N ALA A 215 3.99 -2.51 -15.31
CA ALA A 215 4.85 -1.84 -16.27
C ALA A 215 5.87 -0.92 -15.58
N CYS A 216 5.45 -0.14 -14.57
CA CYS A 216 6.36 0.66 -13.74
C CYS A 216 7.38 -0.20 -12.98
N LEU A 217 6.94 -1.33 -12.41
CA LEU A 217 7.87 -2.27 -11.78
C LEU A 217 8.91 -2.86 -12.76
N ARG A 218 8.65 -2.79 -14.07
CA ARG A 218 9.58 -3.23 -15.13
C ARG A 218 10.44 -2.10 -15.71
N SER A 219 10.40 -0.91 -15.14
CA SER A 219 10.98 0.30 -15.74
C SER A 219 10.49 0.57 -17.17
N ASP A 220 9.22 0.29 -17.48
CA ASP A 220 8.68 0.62 -18.81
C ASP A 220 8.61 2.16 -18.96
N PRO A 221 9.39 2.76 -19.87
CA PRO A 221 9.46 4.21 -20.01
C PRO A 221 8.14 4.82 -20.47
N SER A 222 7.24 4.01 -21.06
CA SER A 222 5.90 4.45 -21.51
C SER A 222 4.96 4.77 -20.35
N TYR A 223 5.35 4.46 -19.11
CA TYR A 223 4.54 4.63 -17.89
C TYR A 223 5.20 5.56 -16.86
N GLY A 224 6.13 6.41 -17.28
CA GLY A 224 6.70 7.47 -16.43
C GLY A 224 7.54 6.99 -15.24
N CYS A 225 8.06 5.75 -15.31
CA CYS A 225 8.72 5.07 -14.21
C CYS A 225 10.06 4.49 -14.66
N ALA A 226 10.98 5.37 -15.08
CA ALA A 226 12.24 4.97 -15.71
C ALA A 226 13.21 4.23 -14.76
N ASN A 227 13.09 4.42 -13.44
CA ASN A 227 14.04 3.90 -12.46
C ASN A 227 13.48 2.81 -11.53
N SER A 228 12.16 2.60 -11.54
CA SER A 228 11.48 1.51 -10.83
C SER A 228 12.01 1.33 -9.40
N ILE A 229 12.30 0.09 -9.00
CA ILE A 229 12.77 -0.29 -7.66
C ILE A 229 14.29 -0.28 -7.53
N ASN A 230 15.04 0.30 -8.47
CA ASN A 230 16.50 0.20 -8.48
C ASN A 230 17.11 0.73 -7.17
N GLY A 231 17.74 -0.16 -6.40
CA GLY A 231 18.34 0.14 -5.10
C GLY A 231 17.38 0.22 -3.91
N LYS A 232 16.07 0.00 -4.08
CA LYS A 232 15.03 0.26 -3.05
C LYS A 232 14.14 -0.94 -2.76
N SER A 233 14.17 -1.45 -1.54
CA SER A 233 13.28 -2.53 -1.13
C SER A 233 11.86 -2.04 -0.78
N LEU A 234 10.93 -2.98 -0.60
CA LEU A 234 9.56 -2.72 -0.10
C LEU A 234 9.53 -1.91 1.20
N TYR A 235 10.61 -1.98 1.99
CA TYR A 235 10.67 -1.41 3.33
C TYR A 235 11.04 0.09 3.34
N ASP A 236 11.49 0.65 2.21
CA ASP A 236 11.77 2.10 2.04
C ASP A 236 10.63 2.81 1.28
N PHE A 237 9.37 2.44 1.60
CA PHE A 237 8.18 3.04 0.99
C PHE A 237 8.08 4.52 1.38
N ILE A 238 8.16 5.41 0.39
CA ILE A 238 8.03 6.86 0.58
C ILE A 238 6.93 7.49 -0.29
N GLY A 239 6.06 6.67 -0.87
CA GLY A 239 4.88 7.11 -1.62
C GLY A 239 5.14 7.43 -3.09
N ARG A 240 6.19 6.88 -3.70
CA ARG A 240 6.44 6.96 -5.15
C ARG A 240 5.62 5.92 -5.89
N ILE A 241 5.34 6.17 -7.17
CA ILE A 241 4.65 5.21 -8.04
C ILE A 241 5.34 3.84 -8.11
N SER A 242 6.68 3.82 -8.05
CA SER A 242 7.50 2.61 -7.96
C SER A 242 7.27 1.83 -6.66
N ASP A 243 7.04 2.52 -5.54
CA ASP A 243 6.74 1.90 -4.24
C ASP A 243 5.38 1.20 -4.25
N TYR A 244 4.34 1.85 -4.78
CA TYR A 244 3.01 1.24 -4.99
C TYR A 244 3.11 0.03 -5.92
N SER A 245 3.89 0.14 -6.98
CA SER A 245 4.05 -0.90 -7.99
C SER A 245 4.70 -2.16 -7.42
N TYR A 246 5.74 -1.98 -6.61
CA TYR A 246 6.41 -3.07 -5.92
C TYR A 246 5.51 -3.71 -4.86
N SER A 247 4.88 -2.88 -4.03
CA SER A 247 3.97 -3.32 -2.97
C SER A 247 2.79 -4.13 -3.52
N TYR A 248 2.18 -3.65 -4.61
CA TYR A 248 1.14 -4.37 -5.34
C TYR A 248 1.62 -5.72 -5.84
N ALA A 249 2.74 -5.78 -6.57
CA ALA A 249 3.24 -7.02 -7.15
C ALA A 249 3.56 -8.07 -6.07
N PHE A 250 4.20 -7.65 -4.98
CA PHE A 250 4.51 -8.55 -3.88
C PHE A 250 3.26 -9.00 -3.12
N MET A 251 2.35 -8.08 -2.76
CA MET A 251 1.11 -8.46 -2.07
C MET A 251 0.19 -9.31 -2.95
N LYS A 252 0.18 -9.08 -4.27
CA LYS A 252 -0.52 -9.93 -5.23
C LYS A 252 0.09 -11.33 -5.26
N PHE A 253 1.42 -11.43 -5.28
CA PHE A 253 2.13 -12.72 -5.20
C PHE A 253 1.75 -13.48 -3.93
N VAL A 254 1.77 -12.82 -2.76
CA VAL A 254 1.40 -13.42 -1.48
C VAL A 254 -0.08 -13.84 -1.48
N TYR A 255 -0.99 -12.99 -1.96
CA TYR A 255 -2.41 -13.28 -2.07
C TYR A 255 -2.68 -14.50 -2.95
N GLU A 256 -2.12 -14.58 -4.15
CA GLU A 256 -2.38 -15.70 -5.06
C GLU A 256 -1.71 -17.01 -4.62
N ASN A 257 -0.63 -16.90 -3.86
CA ASN A 257 0.01 -18.03 -3.21
C ASN A 257 -0.56 -18.36 -1.82
N SER A 258 -1.60 -17.68 -1.33
CA SER A 258 -2.18 -17.99 -0.01
C SER A 258 -3.21 -19.12 -0.02
N GLY A 259 -3.82 -19.43 -1.17
CA GLY A 259 -4.86 -20.47 -1.27
C GLY A 259 -5.14 -20.91 -2.70
N ASN A 260 -5.90 -22.01 -2.85
CA ASN A 260 -6.26 -22.57 -4.16
C ASN A 260 -7.58 -22.02 -4.73
N SER A 261 -8.43 -21.43 -3.89
CA SER A 261 -9.70 -20.82 -4.31
C SER A 261 -9.72 -19.32 -3.99
N VAL A 262 -10.63 -18.58 -4.65
CA VAL A 262 -10.87 -17.16 -4.35
C VAL A 262 -11.26 -16.98 -2.88
N ASP A 263 -12.13 -17.84 -2.34
CA ASP A 263 -12.59 -17.73 -0.94
C ASP A 263 -11.47 -17.89 0.07
N LYS A 264 -10.54 -18.83 -0.15
CA LYS A 264 -9.38 -19.02 0.72
C LYS A 264 -8.44 -17.82 0.67
N ARG A 265 -8.17 -17.29 -0.53
CA ARG A 265 -7.35 -16.10 -0.71
C ARG A 265 -8.00 -14.85 -0.08
N ASN A 266 -9.30 -14.71 -0.22
CA ASN A 266 -10.09 -13.64 0.40
C ASN A 266 -10.12 -13.77 1.92
N THR A 267 -10.16 -14.98 2.47
CA THR A 267 -10.05 -15.23 3.91
C THR A 267 -8.70 -14.76 4.45
N PHE A 268 -7.61 -15.12 3.77
CA PHE A 268 -6.27 -14.63 4.09
C PHE A 268 -6.19 -13.10 4.01
N LEU A 269 -6.62 -12.49 2.90
CA LEU A 269 -6.56 -11.03 2.73
C LEU A 269 -7.38 -10.30 3.80
N LYS A 270 -8.57 -10.80 4.12
CA LYS A 270 -9.40 -10.25 5.19
C LYS A 270 -8.66 -10.25 6.52
N ALA A 271 -7.98 -11.34 6.85
CA ALA A 271 -7.17 -11.40 8.06
C ALA A 271 -6.00 -10.42 8.06
N THR A 272 -5.39 -10.13 6.91
CA THR A 272 -4.35 -9.08 6.81
C THR A 272 -4.87 -7.66 7.04
N ILE A 273 -6.17 -7.42 6.85
CA ILE A 273 -6.82 -6.10 6.94
C ILE A 273 -7.48 -5.86 8.30
N ARG A 274 -8.04 -6.91 8.91
CA ARG A 274 -8.83 -6.78 10.15
C ARG A 274 -8.49 -7.80 11.23
N GLY A 275 -7.52 -8.68 11.00
CA GLY A 275 -7.31 -9.86 11.83
C GLY A 275 -8.46 -10.87 11.70
N THR A 276 -8.58 -11.74 12.69
CA THR A 276 -9.63 -12.78 12.74
C THR A 276 -10.61 -12.52 13.87
N THR A 277 -11.79 -13.12 13.82
CA THR A 277 -12.79 -13.02 14.92
C THR A 277 -12.24 -13.54 16.25
N SER A 278 -11.41 -14.58 16.21
CA SER A 278 -10.74 -15.14 17.39
C SER A 278 -9.49 -14.37 17.82
N ASN A 279 -8.93 -13.54 16.93
CA ASN A 279 -7.69 -12.84 17.19
C ASN A 279 -7.53 -11.61 16.27
N SER A 280 -7.93 -10.44 16.78
CA SER A 280 -7.75 -9.15 16.09
C SER A 280 -6.28 -8.69 16.03
N SER A 281 -5.38 -9.28 16.83
CA SER A 281 -3.95 -9.00 16.75
C SER A 281 -3.25 -9.69 15.56
N LEU A 282 -3.96 -10.58 14.84
CA LEU A 282 -3.49 -11.15 13.56
C LEU A 282 -3.58 -10.17 12.36
N HIS A 283 -4.02 -8.94 12.60
CA HIS A 283 -3.94 -7.86 11.61
C HIS A 283 -2.48 -7.64 11.15
N ALA A 284 -2.25 -7.54 9.85
CA ALA A 284 -0.91 -7.44 9.29
C ALA A 284 -0.41 -5.99 9.35
N ARG A 285 0.23 -5.61 10.45
CA ARG A 285 0.83 -4.30 10.73
C ARG A 285 2.25 -4.14 10.19
N GLY A 286 2.96 -5.25 9.97
CA GLY A 286 4.34 -5.28 9.51
C GLY A 286 4.78 -6.69 9.16
N MET A 287 6.05 -6.84 8.75
CA MET A 287 6.61 -8.11 8.25
C MET A 287 6.32 -9.32 9.15
N THR A 288 6.54 -9.19 10.47
CA THR A 288 6.31 -10.28 11.43
C THR A 288 4.83 -10.66 11.49
N SER A 289 3.95 -9.66 11.64
CA SER A 289 2.51 -9.94 11.69
C SER A 289 1.97 -10.52 10.38
N LEU A 290 2.45 -10.09 9.21
CA LEU A 290 2.07 -10.69 7.92
C LEU A 290 2.43 -12.18 7.86
N GLY A 291 3.61 -12.54 8.37
CA GLY A 291 4.05 -13.93 8.46
C GLY A 291 3.16 -14.74 9.41
N SER A 292 2.81 -14.17 10.56
CA SER A 292 1.84 -14.76 11.50
C SER A 292 0.47 -14.99 10.86
N THR A 293 -0.03 -14.00 10.12
CA THR A 293 -1.29 -14.11 9.37
C THR A 293 -1.20 -15.22 8.32
N TYR A 294 -0.08 -15.31 7.59
CA TYR A 294 0.12 -16.33 6.57
C TYR A 294 0.16 -17.74 7.18
N ILE A 295 0.91 -17.96 8.26
CA ILE A 295 0.92 -19.23 9.00
C ILE A 295 -0.49 -19.63 9.43
N SER A 296 -1.26 -18.65 9.92
CA SER A 296 -2.56 -18.91 10.54
C SER A 296 -3.70 -19.08 9.53
N GLN A 297 -3.60 -18.45 8.35
CA GLN A 297 -4.76 -18.26 7.44
C GLN A 297 -4.51 -18.70 6.00
N ALA A 298 -3.25 -18.82 5.56
CA ALA A 298 -2.95 -19.29 4.22
C ALA A 298 -3.07 -20.83 4.16
N GLU A 299 -4.01 -21.32 3.34
CA GLU A 299 -4.17 -22.75 3.06
C GLU A 299 -2.90 -23.39 2.49
N LYS A 300 -2.10 -22.61 1.75
CA LYS A 300 -0.87 -23.06 1.12
C LYS A 300 0.36 -22.98 2.03
N TYR A 301 0.22 -22.58 3.29
CA TYR A 301 1.35 -22.54 4.22
C TYR A 301 1.98 -23.93 4.39
N ASN A 302 3.27 -24.01 4.07
CA ASN A 302 4.08 -25.21 4.23
C ASN A 302 5.29 -24.90 5.13
N SER A 303 5.23 -25.36 6.39
CA SER A 303 6.27 -25.14 7.41
C SER A 303 7.62 -25.76 7.06
N SER A 304 7.66 -26.81 6.24
CA SER A 304 8.93 -27.40 5.79
C SER A 304 9.67 -26.52 4.77
N ILE A 305 8.96 -25.59 4.12
CA ILE A 305 9.50 -24.70 3.09
C ILE A 305 9.65 -23.26 3.60
N LEU A 306 8.64 -22.74 4.31
CA LEU A 306 8.62 -21.36 4.83
C LEU A 306 9.13 -21.23 6.27
N LEU A 307 9.42 -22.34 6.95
CA LEU A 307 9.77 -22.39 8.37
C LEU A 307 8.60 -21.93 9.27
N THR A 308 8.83 -21.92 10.58
CA THR A 308 7.78 -21.64 11.58
C THR A 308 7.90 -20.27 12.25
N PHE A 309 9.00 -19.55 12.05
CA PHE A 309 9.15 -18.21 12.59
C PHE A 309 8.49 -17.17 11.68
N ASN A 310 7.61 -16.36 12.24
CA ASN A 310 6.81 -15.36 11.53
C ASN A 310 7.62 -14.49 10.55
N GLY A 311 8.73 -13.88 11.01
CA GLY A 311 9.57 -13.04 10.13
C GLY A 311 10.25 -13.82 9.00
N GLN A 312 10.58 -15.10 9.22
CA GLN A 312 11.19 -15.96 8.21
C GLN A 312 10.19 -16.31 7.11
N VAL A 313 8.92 -16.53 7.44
CA VAL A 313 7.85 -16.82 6.47
C VAL A 313 7.73 -15.69 5.45
N THR A 314 7.57 -14.44 5.90
CA THR A 314 7.47 -13.29 5.00
C THR A 314 8.74 -13.09 4.19
N THR A 315 9.90 -13.27 4.82
CA THR A 315 11.21 -13.17 4.18
C THR A 315 11.38 -14.21 3.06
N ARG A 316 10.96 -15.45 3.29
CA ARG A 316 11.02 -16.54 2.29
C ARG A 316 10.01 -16.34 1.16
N LEU A 317 8.83 -15.79 1.44
CA LEU A 317 7.88 -15.38 0.40
C LEU A 317 8.46 -14.26 -0.48
N SER A 318 9.08 -13.24 0.13
CA SER A 318 9.79 -12.17 -0.60
C SER A 318 10.93 -12.74 -1.44
N THR A 319 11.71 -13.67 -0.88
CA THR A 319 12.77 -14.39 -1.60
C THR A 319 12.23 -15.12 -2.82
N ALA A 320 11.12 -15.86 -2.68
CA ALA A 320 10.47 -16.57 -3.78
C ALA A 320 9.97 -15.61 -4.87
N PHE A 321 9.34 -14.50 -4.48
CA PHE A 321 8.90 -13.45 -5.40
C PHE A 321 10.07 -12.91 -6.23
N HIS A 322 11.17 -12.52 -5.60
CA HIS A 322 12.34 -11.98 -6.28
C HIS A 322 13.02 -12.97 -7.22
N ALA A 323 13.22 -14.20 -6.75
CA ALA A 323 13.84 -15.25 -7.57
C ALA A 323 13.00 -15.54 -8.83
N ASN A 324 11.67 -15.53 -8.70
CA ASN A 324 10.76 -15.63 -9.84
C ASN A 324 10.83 -14.39 -10.75
N PHE A 325 10.80 -13.20 -10.16
CA PHE A 325 10.86 -11.91 -10.86
C PHE A 325 12.11 -11.79 -11.74
N PHE A 326 13.28 -12.12 -11.19
CA PHE A 326 14.56 -12.11 -11.92
C PHE A 326 14.81 -13.36 -12.77
N ARG A 327 13.86 -14.30 -12.81
CA ARG A 327 13.95 -15.56 -13.55
C ARG A 327 15.22 -16.35 -13.19
N TYR A 328 15.36 -16.72 -11.92
CA TYR A 328 16.44 -17.58 -11.44
C TYR A 328 15.95 -19.03 -11.39
N PRO A 329 15.97 -19.80 -12.51
CA PRO A 329 15.37 -21.14 -12.58
C PRO A 329 16.09 -22.18 -11.70
N ASN A 330 17.35 -21.90 -11.33
CA ASN A 330 18.18 -22.74 -10.47
C ASN A 330 18.61 -21.95 -9.22
N ALA A 331 17.69 -21.17 -8.65
CA ALA A 331 18.01 -20.37 -7.47
C ALA A 331 18.34 -21.30 -6.30
N THR A 332 19.56 -21.23 -5.79
CA THR A 332 19.86 -21.71 -4.44
C THR A 332 19.59 -20.54 -3.49
N THR A 333 18.54 -20.66 -2.70
CA THR A 333 18.20 -19.62 -1.72
C THR A 333 18.97 -19.87 -0.43
N THR A 334 19.78 -18.89 -0.04
CA THR A 334 20.40 -18.87 1.28
C THR A 334 19.85 -17.66 2.01
N VAL A 335 18.86 -17.89 2.88
CA VAL A 335 18.43 -16.86 3.83
C VAL A 335 19.47 -16.87 4.95
N ALA A 336 20.28 -15.82 5.02
CA ALA A 336 21.33 -15.70 6.02
C ALA A 336 20.89 -14.69 7.08
N LYS A 337 20.27 -15.17 8.17
CA LYS A 337 20.00 -14.30 9.31
C LYS A 337 21.32 -14.08 10.06
N TYR A 338 21.96 -12.93 9.85
CA TYR A 338 23.05 -12.48 10.70
C TYR A 338 22.47 -11.60 11.81
N ASP A 339 22.37 -12.16 13.01
CA ASP A 339 22.04 -11.41 14.22
C ASP A 339 23.34 -11.13 14.98
N LEU A 340 23.65 -9.86 15.28
CA LEU A 340 24.86 -9.48 16.01
C LEU A 340 24.86 -10.02 17.47
N SER A 341 23.71 -10.52 17.96
CA SER A 341 23.53 -10.97 19.34
C SER A 341 23.42 -12.49 19.52
N SER A 342 23.25 -13.25 18.45
CA SER A 342 23.11 -14.71 18.55
C SER A 342 24.02 -15.43 17.57
N THR A 343 24.71 -16.46 18.06
CA THR A 343 25.45 -17.47 17.29
C THR A 343 24.55 -18.34 16.39
N ASP A 344 23.30 -17.93 16.17
CA ASP A 344 22.29 -18.69 15.46
C ASP A 344 22.46 -18.52 13.95
N SER A 345 23.40 -19.29 13.42
CA SER A 345 23.63 -19.45 12.00
C SER A 345 22.60 -20.39 11.38
N ASP A 346 21.32 -20.01 11.41
CA ASP A 346 20.27 -20.77 10.73
C ASP A 346 20.30 -20.49 9.21
N LEU A 347 21.44 -20.84 8.61
CA LEU A 347 21.72 -20.91 7.19
C LEU A 347 21.06 -22.19 6.66
N SER A 348 19.74 -22.17 6.48
CA SER A 348 19.05 -23.26 5.78
C SER A 348 19.26 -23.16 4.26
N SER A 349 20.51 -23.41 3.82
CA SER A 349 20.83 -23.67 2.42
C SER A 349 20.21 -25.02 2.03
N GLY A 350 19.19 -25.05 1.17
CA GLY A 350 18.70 -26.35 0.68
C GLY A 350 17.32 -26.43 0.05
N THR A 351 16.54 -25.35 -0.01
CA THR A 351 15.14 -25.43 -0.48
C THR A 351 14.80 -24.57 -1.68
N GLY A 352 15.76 -23.90 -2.33
CA GLY A 352 15.46 -22.92 -3.39
C GLY A 352 14.52 -23.44 -4.49
N ASN A 353 14.83 -24.57 -5.11
CA ASN A 353 13.93 -25.18 -6.11
C ASN A 353 12.57 -25.60 -5.52
N ALA A 354 12.55 -26.14 -4.29
CA ALA A 354 11.31 -26.52 -3.63
C ALA A 354 10.45 -25.29 -3.27
N LEU A 355 11.07 -24.18 -2.86
CA LEU A 355 10.45 -22.91 -2.58
C LEU A 355 9.81 -22.33 -3.83
N LEU A 356 10.54 -22.27 -4.95
CA LEU A 356 10.01 -21.74 -6.22
C LEU A 356 8.93 -22.64 -6.83
N THR A 357 9.03 -23.95 -6.64
CA THR A 357 8.00 -24.90 -7.09
C THR A 357 6.73 -24.79 -6.24
N THR A 358 6.88 -24.61 -4.93
CA THR A 358 5.74 -24.50 -4.00
C THR A 358 5.06 -23.13 -4.11
N TYR A 359 5.83 -22.06 -4.33
CA TYR A 359 5.37 -20.68 -4.43
C TYR A 359 5.84 -20.04 -5.75
N PRO A 360 5.26 -20.48 -6.89
CA PRO A 360 5.63 -19.97 -8.20
C PRO A 360 5.08 -18.55 -8.43
N LEU A 361 5.61 -17.87 -9.45
CA LEU A 361 4.99 -16.63 -9.93
C LEU A 361 3.59 -16.92 -10.48
N PRO A 362 2.54 -16.27 -9.95
CA PRO A 362 1.20 -16.43 -10.48
C PRO A 362 1.07 -15.95 -11.93
N THR A 363 0.10 -16.49 -12.66
CA THR A 363 -0.14 -16.13 -14.07
C THR A 363 -0.45 -14.64 -14.25
N SER A 364 -1.14 -14.03 -13.28
CA SER A 364 -1.46 -12.59 -13.28
C SER A 364 -0.21 -11.68 -13.23
N LEU A 365 0.92 -12.21 -12.76
CA LEU A 365 2.20 -11.51 -12.62
C LEU A 365 3.23 -11.93 -13.68
N THR A 366 2.89 -12.83 -14.62
CA THR A 366 3.83 -13.33 -15.63
C THR A 366 4.45 -12.22 -16.49
N GLN A 367 3.74 -11.11 -16.69
CA GLN A 367 4.25 -9.95 -17.41
C GLN A 367 5.55 -9.41 -16.81
N LEU A 368 5.77 -9.56 -15.50
CA LEU A 368 7.01 -9.16 -14.83
C LEU A 368 8.26 -9.87 -15.38
N THR A 369 8.10 -11.07 -15.93
CA THR A 369 9.23 -11.88 -16.44
C THR A 369 9.67 -11.50 -17.86
N SER A 370 8.90 -10.67 -18.56
CA SER A 370 9.18 -10.32 -19.96
C SER A 370 10.35 -9.32 -20.12
N ASN A 371 10.78 -8.63 -19.05
CA ASN A 371 11.94 -7.74 -19.06
C ASN A 371 12.53 -7.54 -17.63
N PRO A 372 13.28 -8.51 -17.08
CA PRO A 372 13.77 -8.46 -15.70
C PRO A 372 15.01 -7.57 -15.48
N SER A 373 15.43 -6.79 -16.49
CA SER A 373 16.69 -6.01 -16.51
C SER A 373 16.64 -4.71 -15.68
N VAL A 374 15.72 -4.61 -14.72
CA VAL A 374 15.25 -3.38 -14.09
C VAL A 374 16.18 -2.87 -12.98
N ILE A 375 16.82 -3.80 -12.26
CA ILE A 375 17.82 -3.45 -11.25
C ILE A 375 19.18 -3.47 -11.93
N ASN A 376 19.90 -2.35 -11.82
CA ASN A 376 21.26 -2.24 -12.34
C ASN A 376 22.11 -3.37 -11.76
N LEU A 377 22.63 -4.21 -12.64
CA LEU A 377 23.59 -5.23 -12.28
C LEU A 377 24.90 -4.55 -11.90
N VAL A 378 25.26 -4.61 -10.62
CA VAL A 378 26.54 -4.08 -10.14
C VAL A 378 27.62 -5.09 -10.50
N ASN A 379 28.32 -4.84 -11.62
CA ASN A 379 29.41 -5.67 -12.11
C ASN A 379 30.69 -5.40 -11.33
N ASN A 380 31.46 -6.46 -11.02
CA ASN A 380 32.76 -6.37 -10.33
C ASN A 380 32.69 -5.65 -8.96
N SER A 381 31.53 -5.72 -8.31
CA SER A 381 31.25 -5.04 -7.04
C SER A 381 32.19 -5.53 -5.92
N PRO A 382 32.51 -4.69 -4.91
CA PRO A 382 33.35 -5.06 -3.79
C PRO A 382 32.98 -6.41 -3.18
N THR A 383 34.00 -7.14 -2.72
CA THR A 383 33.84 -8.42 -2.01
C THR A 383 33.08 -8.28 -0.69
N SER A 384 32.71 -7.07 -0.26
CA SER A 384 31.94 -6.80 0.96
C SER A 384 30.79 -5.82 0.71
N PHE A 385 29.60 -6.14 1.24
CA PHE A 385 28.44 -5.23 1.26
C PHE A 385 28.04 -4.90 2.70
N GLU A 386 27.86 -3.62 2.99
CA GLU A 386 27.11 -3.12 4.15
C GLU A 386 25.77 -2.61 3.62
N LEU A 387 24.66 -3.26 4.03
CA LEU A 387 23.31 -2.92 3.57
C LEU A 387 22.56 -2.21 4.69
N GLU A 388 22.15 -0.97 4.44
CA GLU A 388 21.17 -0.29 5.28
C GLU A 388 19.80 -0.97 5.16
N PRO A 389 18.95 -0.88 6.21
CA PRO A 389 17.54 -1.25 6.11
C PRO A 389 16.90 -0.62 4.87
N GLY A 390 16.16 -1.39 4.09
CA GLY A 390 15.54 -0.86 2.88
C GLY A 390 16.36 -0.99 1.59
N GLN A 391 17.63 -1.42 1.65
CA GLN A 391 18.46 -1.53 0.45
C GLN A 391 18.40 -2.90 -0.22
N MET A 392 18.54 -2.91 -1.55
CA MET A 392 18.74 -4.14 -2.31
C MET A 392 19.64 -3.95 -3.53
N PHE A 393 20.33 -5.02 -3.92
CA PHE A 393 21.30 -5.04 -5.00
C PHE A 393 21.20 -6.33 -5.81
N ARG A 394 21.45 -6.20 -7.11
CA ARG A 394 21.72 -7.31 -8.02
C ARG A 394 23.20 -7.26 -8.39
N VAL A 395 23.92 -8.33 -8.13
CA VAL A 395 25.39 -8.37 -8.19
C VAL A 395 25.82 -9.54 -9.06
N SER A 396 26.81 -9.31 -9.93
CA SER A 396 27.48 -10.38 -10.68
C SER A 396 28.91 -10.63 -10.19
N GLY A 397 29.40 -11.85 -10.33
CA GLY A 397 30.79 -12.23 -10.04
C GLY A 397 30.97 -13.11 -8.79
N THR A 398 31.96 -12.81 -7.96
CA THR A 398 32.28 -13.57 -6.75
C THR A 398 31.18 -13.41 -5.69
N ALA A 399 30.95 -14.45 -4.90
CA ALA A 399 30.01 -14.39 -3.79
C ALA A 399 30.33 -13.19 -2.87
N PRO A 400 29.34 -12.32 -2.57
CA PRO A 400 29.55 -11.20 -1.68
C PRO A 400 29.84 -11.71 -0.26
N THR A 401 30.88 -11.17 0.38
CA THR A 401 31.03 -11.27 1.84
C THR A 401 30.05 -10.27 2.45
N LEU A 402 29.23 -10.72 3.39
CA LEU A 402 28.27 -9.85 4.06
C LEU A 402 28.89 -9.40 5.39
N THR A 403 29.16 -8.10 5.54
CA THR A 403 29.71 -7.51 6.76
C THR A 403 28.54 -6.85 7.49
N ALA A 404 27.89 -7.57 8.41
CA ALA A 404 26.50 -7.30 8.80
C ALA A 404 26.30 -6.22 9.87
N LYS A 405 25.12 -5.56 9.81
CA LYS A 405 24.42 -5.01 11.00
C LYS A 405 23.04 -5.61 11.32
N THR A 406 22.33 -6.34 10.44
CA THR A 406 21.30 -7.39 10.73
C THR A 406 20.46 -7.80 9.49
N ASN A 407 19.90 -9.03 9.49
CA ASN A 407 18.91 -9.64 8.56
C ASN A 407 19.05 -9.38 7.03
N VAL A 408 20.06 -9.97 6.41
CA VAL A 408 20.28 -9.90 4.95
C VAL A 408 19.82 -11.18 4.26
N ASN A 409 19.15 -11.04 3.12
CA ASN A 409 18.74 -12.14 2.28
C ASN A 409 19.63 -12.23 1.05
N LEU A 410 20.05 -13.46 0.71
CA LEU A 410 20.88 -13.74 -0.46
C LEU A 410 20.21 -14.81 -1.34
N VAL A 411 19.84 -14.41 -2.55
CA VAL A 411 19.36 -15.32 -3.58
C VAL A 411 20.46 -15.52 -4.60
N LYS A 412 20.96 -16.75 -4.73
CA LYS A 412 22.04 -17.09 -5.64
C LYS A 412 21.48 -17.79 -6.88
N ASN A 413 21.85 -17.31 -8.06
CA ASN A 413 21.53 -17.93 -9.35
C ASN A 413 22.81 -18.50 -9.98
N GLY A 414 22.99 -19.82 -9.91
CA GLY A 414 24.24 -20.44 -10.34
C GLY A 414 25.44 -19.94 -9.50
N THR A 415 26.61 -19.72 -10.10
CA THR A 415 27.81 -19.24 -9.39
C THR A 415 28.11 -17.76 -9.58
N THR A 416 27.39 -17.09 -10.50
CA THR A 416 27.83 -15.82 -11.07
C THR A 416 26.91 -14.65 -10.77
N GLU A 417 25.76 -14.87 -10.12
CA GLU A 417 24.77 -13.82 -9.86
C GLU A 417 24.07 -13.98 -8.51
N TYR A 418 23.87 -12.84 -7.85
CA TYR A 418 23.31 -12.72 -6.51
C TYR A 418 22.29 -11.58 -6.48
N PHE A 419 21.15 -11.82 -5.84
CA PHE A 419 20.25 -10.77 -5.39
C PHE A 419 20.35 -10.68 -3.86
N ILE A 420 20.62 -9.48 -3.36
CA ILE A 420 20.87 -9.22 -1.95
C ILE A 420 19.88 -8.16 -1.49
N PHE A 421 19.21 -8.35 -0.35
CA PHE A 421 18.35 -7.31 0.22
C PHE A 421 18.34 -7.37 1.75
N ASN A 422 18.24 -6.20 2.39
CA ASN A 422 18.04 -6.08 3.83
C ASN A 422 16.53 -6.07 4.15
N GLY A 423 16.11 -7.06 4.94
CA GLY A 423 14.71 -7.27 5.33
C GLY A 423 14.28 -6.61 6.64
N VAL A 424 15.16 -5.88 7.32
CA VAL A 424 14.82 -5.23 8.59
C VAL A 424 13.92 -4.02 8.35
N THR A 425 12.76 -4.01 8.97
CA THR A 425 12.16 -2.79 9.49
C THR A 425 12.44 -2.79 10.99
N THR A 426 13.05 -1.73 11.51
CA THR A 426 13.36 -1.64 12.94
C THR A 426 12.04 -1.48 13.70
N GLU A 427 11.44 -2.58 14.16
CA GLU A 427 10.34 -2.54 15.14
C GLU A 427 10.80 -1.99 16.52
N THR A 428 12.10 -1.74 16.69
CA THR A 428 12.67 -1.09 17.88
C THR A 428 13.36 0.23 17.52
N SER A 429 12.66 1.33 17.81
CA SER A 429 13.19 2.67 18.16
C SER A 429 14.36 3.24 17.33
N GLY A 430 14.04 4.25 16.51
CA GLY A 430 14.86 5.44 16.29
C GLY A 430 16.20 5.29 15.56
N TYR A 431 16.22 5.63 14.27
CA TYR A 431 17.45 6.08 13.60
C TYR A 431 17.21 7.30 12.71
N THR A 432 18.17 8.21 12.80
CA THR A 432 18.36 9.43 12.02
C THR A 432 18.98 9.11 10.67
N THR A 433 18.34 9.61 9.59
CA THR A 433 18.93 9.90 8.26
C THR A 433 20.04 8.97 7.74
N ALA A 434 19.65 8.03 6.88
CA ALA A 434 20.60 7.31 6.02
C ALA A 434 21.14 8.24 4.91
N THR A 435 22.46 8.30 4.80
CA THR A 435 23.18 8.99 3.73
C THR A 435 22.93 8.32 2.37
N THR A 436 22.72 9.16 1.38
CA THR A 436 22.21 8.83 0.05
C THR A 436 23.34 8.63 -0.93
N SER A 437 23.69 7.39 -1.25
CA SER A 437 24.49 7.08 -2.44
C SER A 437 23.98 5.73 -2.95
N ILE A 438 22.89 5.66 -3.71
CA ILE A 438 22.79 5.93 -5.14
C ILE A 438 21.33 6.36 -5.37
N ARG A 439 21.03 7.67 -5.32
CA ARG A 439 19.70 8.18 -5.63
C ARG A 439 19.76 8.82 -7.01
N SER A 440 19.10 8.24 -8.02
CA SER A 440 18.67 9.05 -9.16
C SER A 440 17.39 9.77 -8.73
N GLU A 441 17.42 11.10 -8.78
CA GLU A 441 16.29 11.96 -8.40
C GLU A 441 15.22 12.08 -9.50
N ASP A 442 15.33 11.27 -10.57
CA ASP A 442 14.60 11.50 -11.81
C ASP A 442 13.16 10.96 -11.84
N GLU A 443 12.65 10.38 -10.75
CA GLU A 443 11.21 10.07 -10.66
C GLU A 443 10.46 11.23 -10.03
N PRO A 444 9.33 11.69 -10.61
CA PRO A 444 8.52 12.72 -9.99
C PRO A 444 8.09 12.22 -8.61
N THR A 445 8.71 12.78 -7.59
CA THR A 445 8.20 12.70 -6.23
C THR A 445 7.03 13.63 -6.18
N VAL A 446 5.91 13.19 -5.60
CA VAL A 446 4.85 14.13 -5.26
C VAL A 446 5.40 15.00 -4.13
N GLN A 447 6.04 16.11 -4.48
CA GLN A 447 6.64 17.09 -3.58
C GLN A 447 5.53 17.91 -2.95
N PHE A 448 4.82 17.31 -2.02
CA PHE A 448 4.18 18.08 -0.96
C PHE A 448 5.28 18.44 0.06
N PRO A 449 5.19 19.57 0.79
CA PRO A 449 6.17 19.93 1.81
C PRO A 449 6.10 18.94 2.98
N LEU A 450 6.72 17.77 2.85
CA LEU A 450 6.54 16.64 3.76
C LEU A 450 7.89 15.99 4.05
N THR A 451 8.58 16.50 5.07
CA THR A 451 9.66 15.75 5.72
C THR A 451 9.04 14.62 6.54
N LYS A 452 9.56 13.39 6.42
CA LYS A 452 9.23 12.29 7.36
C LYS A 452 9.48 12.85 8.78
N PRO A 453 8.46 12.97 9.64
CA PRO A 453 8.64 13.61 10.93
C PRO A 453 9.56 12.73 11.79
N VAL A 454 10.82 13.13 12.00
CA VAL A 454 11.75 12.46 12.92
C VAL A 454 11.42 12.93 14.34
N TRP A 455 10.56 12.21 15.04
CA TRP A 455 10.20 12.54 16.43
C TRP A 455 10.58 11.39 17.36
N SER A 456 11.49 11.66 18.30
CA SER A 456 11.82 10.71 19.38
C SER A 456 10.83 10.88 20.54
N PRO A 457 10.40 9.78 21.19
CA PRO A 457 9.52 9.82 22.36
C PRO A 457 10.04 10.75 23.48
N SER A 458 11.37 10.85 23.63
CA SER A 458 12.03 11.61 24.69
C SER A 458 11.95 13.14 24.57
N LYS A 459 11.43 13.70 23.47
CA LYS A 459 11.31 15.16 23.29
C LYS A 459 9.89 15.71 23.47
N ILE A 460 8.88 14.87 23.68
CA ILE A 460 7.47 15.29 23.70
C ILE A 460 7.00 15.72 25.09
N ASP A 461 7.61 15.19 26.15
CA ASP A 461 7.23 15.52 27.54
C ASP A 461 7.54 16.98 27.95
N SER A 462 8.15 17.80 27.08
CA SER A 462 8.57 19.16 27.43
C SER A 462 8.18 20.27 26.44
N VAL A 463 7.49 19.99 25.33
CA VAL A 463 7.10 21.04 24.37
C VAL A 463 5.63 21.43 24.53
N ALA A 464 5.37 22.36 25.45
CA ALA A 464 4.14 23.14 25.42
C ALA A 464 4.05 23.87 24.06
N GLY A 465 3.06 23.53 23.23
CA GLY A 465 2.75 24.27 22.01
C GLY A 465 2.74 23.51 20.69
N VAL A 466 2.96 22.18 20.66
CA VAL A 466 2.60 21.38 19.47
C VAL A 466 1.07 21.22 19.46
N ASP A 467 0.45 21.31 18.29
CA ASP A 467 -0.99 21.04 18.15
C ASP A 467 -1.18 19.55 17.83
N PRO A 468 -1.82 18.76 18.71
CA PRO A 468 -2.16 17.36 18.46
C PRO A 468 -2.91 17.14 17.13
N SER A 469 -3.66 18.15 16.69
CA SER A 469 -4.42 18.15 15.44
C SER A 469 -3.50 18.03 14.22
N LYS A 470 -2.38 18.77 14.22
CA LYS A 470 -1.38 18.76 13.14
C LYS A 470 -0.68 17.41 13.01
N TYR A 471 -0.46 16.72 14.13
CA TYR A 471 0.18 15.40 14.15
C TYR A 471 -0.67 14.32 13.46
N LEU A 472 -1.99 14.31 13.68
CA LEU A 472 -2.88 13.41 12.96
C LEU A 472 -2.82 13.77 11.47
N ARG A 473 -3.13 15.01 11.10
CA ARG A 473 -3.15 15.43 9.69
C ARG A 473 -1.89 15.03 8.90
N ASP A 474 -0.70 15.35 9.40
CA ASP A 474 0.57 15.10 8.68
C ASP A 474 0.86 13.60 8.49
N ARG A 475 0.43 12.73 9.41
CA ARG A 475 0.55 11.26 9.24
C ARG A 475 -0.53 10.68 8.34
N HIS A 476 -1.74 11.28 8.31
CA HIS A 476 -2.90 10.72 7.60
C HIS A 476 -2.85 11.04 6.10
N LEU A 477 -2.39 12.23 5.73
CA LEU A 477 -2.21 12.62 4.32
C LEU A 477 -1.26 11.66 3.56
N TRP A 478 -0.44 10.88 4.27
CA TRP A 478 0.48 9.90 3.71
C TRP A 478 -0.13 8.54 3.35
N MET A 479 -1.26 8.12 3.94
CA MET A 479 -1.61 6.69 4.04
C MET A 479 -2.82 6.22 3.22
N SER A 480 -3.59 7.13 2.63
CA SER A 480 -4.87 6.78 2.02
C SER A 480 -5.12 7.60 0.78
N ARG A 481 -4.14 7.65 -0.13
CA ARG A 481 -4.31 8.35 -1.41
C ARG A 481 -3.79 7.49 -2.55
N ARG A 482 -4.62 7.29 -3.56
CA ARG A 482 -4.16 6.66 -4.80
C ARG A 482 -3.57 7.69 -5.75
N VAL A 483 -2.33 7.45 -6.19
CA VAL A 483 -1.62 8.33 -7.14
C VAL A 483 -1.50 7.68 -8.52
N PHE A 484 -1.84 8.45 -9.56
CA PHE A 484 -1.63 8.11 -10.97
C PHE A 484 -0.55 9.00 -11.58
N GLY A 485 0.20 8.46 -12.55
CA GLY A 485 1.07 9.21 -13.45
C GLY A 485 0.39 9.38 -14.82
N GLN A 486 0.55 10.56 -15.43
CA GLN A 486 0.15 10.89 -16.80
C GLN A 486 1.23 10.52 -17.81
#